data_AF-A0A2G6F6E8-F1
#
_entry.id   AF-A0A2G6F6E8-F1
#
_cell.length_a   1.000
_cell.length_b   1.000
_cell.length_c   1.000
_cell.angle_alpha   90.00
_cell.angle_beta   90.00
_cell.angle_gamma   90.00
#
_symmetry.space_group_name_H-M   'P 1'
#
loop_
_entity.id
_entity.type
_entity.pdbx_description
1 polymer ?
#
loop_
_entity_poly.entity_id
_entity_poly.type
_entity_poly.pdbx_seq_one_letter_code
_entity_poly.pdbx_strand_id
1 'polypeptide(L)' 'PELNPCEQIWQYIKKRYKNKTFENLKVLRQWLCDMVCSMDKDLVRSIVANKNYKKIIYSNLL' A
#
# COMPACT_ATOMS: atom_id res chain seq x y z
N PRO A 1 -12.88 8.45 -0.97
CA PRO A 1 -11.62 8.46 -0.18
C PRO A 1 -10.97 7.07 -0.03
N GLU A 2 -11.75 5.99 0.10
CA GLU A 2 -11.28 4.57 0.16
C GLU A 2 -10.76 3.98 -1.17
N LEU A 3 -10.68 4.79 -2.23
CA LEU A 3 -10.34 4.35 -3.58
C LEU A 3 -8.92 4.73 -4.01
N ASN A 4 -8.23 5.64 -3.31
CA ASN A 4 -6.91 6.09 -3.74
C ASN A 4 -5.87 4.96 -3.51
N PRO A 5 -5.20 4.45 -4.56
CA PRO A 5 -4.18 3.41 -4.42
C PRO A 5 -3.03 3.80 -3.48
N CYS A 6 -2.61 5.06 -3.48
CA CYS A 6 -1.53 5.54 -2.62
C CYS A 6 -1.91 5.46 -1.14
N GLU A 7 -3.16 5.80 -0.78
CA GLU A 7 -3.64 5.69 0.59
C GLU A 7 -3.76 4.22 1.02
N GLN A 8 -4.17 3.31 0.13
CA GLN A 8 -4.20 1.88 0.42
C GLN A 8 -2.80 1.32 0.70
N ILE A 9 -1.80 1.72 -0.08
CA ILE A 9 -0.39 1.39 0.16
C ILE A 9 0.09 1.99 1.50
N TRP A 10 -0.27 3.23 1.79
CA TRP A 10 0.10 3.88 3.05
C TRP A 10 -0.49 3.18 4.28
N GLN A 11 -1.75 2.74 4.21
CA GLN A 11 -2.37 1.93 5.27
C GLN A 11 -1.64 0.59 5.46
N TYR A 12 -1.19 -0.04 4.37
CA TYR A 12 -0.38 -1.26 4.43
C TYR A 12 0.96 -1.04 5.12
N ILE A 13 1.64 0.09 4.85
CA ILE A 13 2.90 0.48 5.49
C ILE A 13 2.67 0.80 6.98
N LYS A 14 1.63 1.58 7.32
CA LYS A 14 1.29 1.95 8.71
C LYS A 14 1.08 0.73 9.61
N LYS A 15 0.41 -0.32 9.11
CA LYS A 15 0.23 -1.56 9.88
C LYS A 15 1.56 -2.21 10.30
N ARG A 16 2.59 -2.11 9.46
CA ARG A 16 3.95 -2.63 9.73
C ARG A 16 4.82 -1.68 10.53
N TYR A 17 4.48 -0.39 10.53
CA TYR A 17 5.10 0.63 11.36
C TYR A 17 4.71 0.52 12.84
N LYS A 18 3.48 0.09 13.16
CA LYS A 18 2.87 0.16 14.51
C LYS A 18 3.72 -0.39 15.67
N ASN A 19 4.62 -1.34 15.42
CA ASN A 19 5.46 -1.98 16.45
C ASN A 19 6.96 -1.70 16.25
N LYS A 20 7.31 -0.58 15.61
CA LYS A 20 8.70 -0.21 15.38
C LYS A 20 9.05 1.09 16.10
N THR A 21 10.17 1.06 16.82
CA THR A 21 10.85 2.24 17.31
C THR A 21 12.07 2.50 16.43
N PHE A 22 12.31 3.76 16.12
CA PHE A 22 13.46 4.18 15.31
C PHE A 22 14.32 5.11 16.17
N GLU A 23 15.61 4.84 16.21
CA GLU A 23 16.58 5.63 16.98
C GLU A 23 16.67 7.08 16.47
N ASN A 24 16.52 7.26 15.15
CA ASN A 24 16.54 8.58 14.52
C ASN A 24 15.84 8.56 13.15
N LEU A 25 15.65 9.74 12.57
CA LEU A 25 14.97 9.92 11.28
C LEU A 25 15.71 9.25 10.10
N LYS A 26 17.03 9.08 10.16
CA LYS A 26 17.79 8.41 9.10
C LYS A 26 17.41 6.94 9.02
N VAL A 27 17.28 6.27 10.17
CA VAL A 27 16.83 4.86 10.24
C VAL A 27 15.37 4.72 9.79
N LEU A 28 14.49 5.66 10.18
CA LEU A 28 13.11 5.69 9.69
C LEU A 28 13.05 5.80 8.16
N ARG A 29 13.82 6.73 7.58
CA ARG A 29 13.88 6.92 6.12
C ARG A 29 14.35 5.67 5.41
N GLN A 30 15.42 5.05 5.91
CA GLN A 30 15.96 3.82 5.33
C GLN A 30 14.92 2.70 5.38
N TRP A 31 14.31 2.48 6.54
CA TRP A 31 13.27 1.46 6.69
C TRP A 31 12.07 1.69 5.76
N LEU A 32 11.64 2.94 5.59
CA LEU A 32 10.54 3.26 4.68
C LEU A 32 10.92 2.97 3.22
N CYS A 33 12.13 3.34 2.80
CA CYS A 33 12.66 3.01 1.48
C CYS A 33 12.69 1.49 1.27
N ASP A 34 13.26 0.74 2.21
CA ASP A 34 13.35 -0.73 2.13
C ASP A 34 11.96 -1.37 2.08
N MET A 35 11.00 -0.84 2.86
CA MET A 35 9.62 -1.32 2.87
C MET A 35 8.94 -1.09 1.51
N VAL A 36 9.17 0.04 0.85
CA VAL A 36 8.61 0.32 -0.48
C VAL A 36 9.32 -0.50 -1.57
N CYS A 37 10.65 -0.57 -1.54
CA CYS A 37 11.45 -1.30 -2.53
C CYS A 37 11.26 -2.82 -2.47
N SER A 38 10.87 -3.36 -1.31
CA SER A 38 10.56 -4.79 -1.15
C SER A 38 9.17 -5.18 -1.65
N MET A 39 8.32 -4.22 -2.06
CA MET A 39 7.00 -4.53 -2.59
C MET A 39 7.10 -4.98 -4.05
N ASP A 40 6.79 -6.25 -4.31
CA ASP A 40 6.65 -6.74 -5.66
C ASP A 40 5.30 -6.34 -6.30
N LYS A 41 5.19 -6.53 -7.61
CA LYS A 41 4.02 -6.12 -8.39
C LYS A 41 2.74 -6.83 -7.98
N ASP A 42 2.83 -8.09 -7.55
CA ASP A 42 1.66 -8.88 -7.17
C ASP A 42 1.16 -8.51 -5.78
N LEU A 43 2.07 -8.22 -4.86
CA LEU A 43 1.76 -7.62 -3.57
C LEU A 43 1.08 -6.26 -3.76
N VAL A 44 1.67 -5.36 -4.55
CA VAL A 44 1.06 -4.05 -4.86
C VAL A 44 -0.34 -4.23 -5.43
N ARG A 45 -0.50 -5.12 -6.42
CA ARG A 45 -1.83 -5.47 -6.98
C ARG A 45 -2.78 -5.95 -5.89
N SER A 46 -2.38 -6.85 -5.00
CA SER A 46 -3.26 -7.37 -3.96
C SER A 46 -3.71 -6.30 -2.95
N ILE A 47 -2.86 -5.31 -2.68
CA ILE A 47 -3.16 -4.21 -1.75
C ILE A 47 -4.15 -3.24 -2.39
N VAL A 48 -3.97 -2.93 -3.68
CA VAL A 48 -4.79 -1.93 -4.40
C VAL A 48 -5.98 -2.54 -5.14
N ALA A 49 -6.04 -3.88 -5.26
CA ALA A 49 -7.11 -4.60 -5.94
C ALA A 49 -8.41 -4.47 -5.16
N ASN A 50 -9.12 -3.39 -5.44
CA ASN A 50 -10.42 -3.13 -4.89
C ASN A 50 -11.45 -4.06 -5.54
N LYS A 51 -12.21 -4.82 -4.73
CA LYS A 51 -13.32 -5.66 -5.21
C LYS A 51 -14.35 -4.84 -6.01
N ASN A 52 -14.47 -3.54 -5.75
CA ASN A 52 -15.43 -2.65 -6.41
C ASN A 52 -14.97 -2.17 -7.80
N TYR A 53 -13.66 -2.13 -8.10
CA TYR A 53 -13.17 -1.76 -9.44
C TYR A 53 -13.53 -2.81 -10.49
N LYS A 54 -13.53 -4.11 -10.13
CA LYS A 54 -14.08 -5.16 -10.98
C LYS A 54 -15.53 -4.85 -11.35
N LYS A 55 -16.38 -4.48 -10.39
CA LYS A 55 -17.80 -4.20 -10.63
C LYS A 55 -18.02 -3.02 -11.58
N ILE A 56 -17.23 -1.94 -11.45
CA ILE A 56 -17.30 -0.76 -12.33
C ILE A 56 -16.78 -1.07 -13.73
N ILE A 57 -15.69 -1.85 -13.85
CA ILE A 57 -15.15 -2.26 -15.16
C ILE A 57 -16.12 -3.20 -15.87
N TYR A 58 -16.70 -4.19 -15.17
CA TYR A 58 -17.70 -5.10 -15.75
C TYR A 58 -19.07 -4.44 -15.97
N SER A 59 -19.46 -3.41 -15.22
CA SER A 59 -20.71 -2.67 -15.44
C SER A 59 -20.64 -1.66 -16.59
N ASN A 60 -19.44 -1.23 -16.97
CA ASN A 60 -19.22 -0.35 -18.13
C ASN A 60 -18.98 -1.14 -19.44
N LEU A 61 -19.02 -2.47 -19.38
CA LEU A 61 -18.85 -3.40 -20.51
C LEU A 61 -20.14 -4.17 -20.85
N LEU A 62 -21.26 -3.86 -20.18
CA LEU A 62 -22.63 -4.31 -20.45
C LEU A 62 -23.52 -3.09 -20.66
#